data_AF-A0A9X5JLK9-F1
#
_entry.id   AF-A0A9X5JLK9-F1
#
_cell.length_a   1.000
_cell.length_b   1.000
_cell.length_c   1.000
_cell.angle_alpha   90.00
_cell.angle_beta   90.00
_cell.angle_gamma   90.00
#
_symmetry.space_group_name_H-M   'P 1'
#
loop_
_entity.id
_entity.type
_entity.pdbx_description
1 polymer ?
#
loop_
_entity_poly.entity_id
_entity_poly.type
_entity_poly.pdbx_seq_one_letter_code
_entity_poly.pdbx_strand_id
1 'polypeptide(L)'
;MRKNTFATAWRPLAASSLLLLFIPISTLAEQAPAAPQIDAKAWILMDYNSGKVLAESNADQRLDPASLTKMMTSYVVGQALKSGKITNDDMVTIGQDAWATGNPKLRGSSLMFLKPGDRIPVSELNKGVVIQSGNDACIALADYVAGSQDSFIGLMNNYVKAFGLQNTHFMTVHGLDAEGQYSTARDMAIIGQRLISDVPEEYAINSEKEFTFNKIKQMNRNRLLWSTNLKVDGIKTGHTSGAGNNLVASATEGDMRLISVVLGAATDATRFRESEKLLTWGFRFYETVTPIKAEKPFAQQRVWFGDHSQVNLGVAKDAAITVPKGQMKNLKASFTLNSPQLEAPLEKNQVVGTIDFQLDGKTIEQRPLVAMEAVPEGGFIGRIWDFIMMKFHGWFGKWFS
;
A
#
# COMPACT_ATOMS: atom_id res chain seq x y z
N MET A 1 -92.76 58.54 2.29
CA MET A 1 -92.40 57.75 3.49
C MET A 1 -92.52 56.25 3.18
N ARG A 2 -91.40 55.58 2.92
CA ARG A 2 -91.05 54.19 3.31
C ARG A 2 -89.72 53.84 2.64
N LYS A 3 -88.77 53.42 3.45
CA LYS A 3 -87.34 53.24 3.15
C LYS A 3 -87.13 51.89 2.44
N ASN A 4 -86.37 51.89 1.34
CA ASN A 4 -85.68 50.71 0.81
C ASN A 4 -84.18 50.91 1.05
N THR A 5 -83.60 50.11 1.95
CA THR A 5 -82.17 50.06 2.23
C THR A 5 -81.51 49.03 1.33
N PHE A 6 -80.64 49.47 0.41
CA PHE A 6 -79.69 48.60 -0.29
C PHE A 6 -78.47 48.37 0.61
N ALA A 7 -78.20 47.10 0.96
CA ALA A 7 -76.98 46.69 1.64
C ALA A 7 -75.91 46.36 0.60
N THR A 8 -74.80 47.10 0.62
CA THR A 8 -73.61 46.85 -0.19
C THR A 8 -72.72 45.80 0.48
N ALA A 9 -72.50 44.67 -0.20
CA ALA A 9 -71.67 43.58 0.27
C ALA A 9 -70.17 43.95 0.20
N TRP A 10 -69.50 43.91 1.35
CA TRP A 10 -68.05 43.96 1.46
C TRP A 10 -67.49 42.53 1.35
N ARG A 11 -66.64 42.27 0.35
CA ARG A 11 -65.85 41.03 0.26
C ARG A 11 -64.48 41.25 0.91
N PRO A 12 -64.08 40.48 1.94
CA PRO A 12 -62.70 40.51 2.41
C PRO A 12 -61.84 39.68 1.44
N LEU A 13 -60.73 40.26 0.99
CA LEU A 13 -59.65 39.55 0.30
C LEU A 13 -59.00 38.57 1.27
N ALA A 14 -59.14 37.26 1.02
CA ALA A 14 -58.42 36.23 1.75
C ALA A 14 -56.94 36.26 1.32
N ALA A 15 -56.06 36.67 2.23
CA ALA A 15 -54.62 36.53 2.06
C ALA A 15 -54.23 35.07 2.32
N SER A 16 -53.97 34.32 1.24
CA SER A 16 -53.39 32.98 1.33
C SER A 16 -51.91 33.08 1.67
N SER A 17 -51.56 32.89 2.94
CA SER A 17 -50.19 32.70 3.41
C SER A 17 -49.66 31.36 2.87
N LEU A 18 -48.78 31.40 1.87
CA LEU A 18 -48.01 30.23 1.44
C LEU A 18 -47.00 29.87 2.55
N LEU A 19 -47.29 28.84 3.34
CA LEU A 19 -46.27 28.19 4.17
C LEU A 19 -45.31 27.44 3.24
N LEU A 20 -44.11 27.99 3.03
CA LEU A 20 -42.98 27.27 2.47
C LEU A 20 -42.50 26.25 3.51
N LEU A 21 -42.95 25.01 3.35
CA LEU A 21 -42.40 23.85 4.06
C LEU A 21 -40.94 23.66 3.60
N PHE A 22 -39.99 24.12 4.42
CA PHE A 22 -38.59 23.72 4.30
C PHE A 22 -38.49 22.22 4.62
N ILE A 23 -38.50 21.39 3.59
CA ILE A 23 -38.08 20.00 3.73
C ILE A 23 -36.56 20.05 3.96
N PRO A 24 -36.04 19.60 5.12
CA PRO A 24 -34.60 19.46 5.26
C PRO A 24 -34.16 18.44 4.20
N ILE A 25 -33.37 18.92 3.23
CA ILE A 25 -32.65 18.04 2.31
C ILE A 25 -31.62 17.35 3.20
N SER A 26 -31.97 16.18 3.71
CA SER A 26 -31.01 15.26 4.31
C SER A 26 -30.03 14.94 3.19
N THR A 27 -28.84 15.53 3.26
CA THR A 27 -27.71 15.09 2.45
C THR A 27 -27.47 13.64 2.84
N LEU A 28 -27.96 12.71 2.00
CA LEU A 28 -27.56 11.31 2.10
C LEU A 28 -26.05 11.32 1.85
N ALA A 29 -25.28 11.26 2.94
CA ALA A 29 -23.86 11.00 2.87
C ALA A 29 -23.72 9.72 2.06
N GLU A 30 -23.10 9.80 0.88
CA GLU A 30 -22.96 8.66 0.00
C GLU A 30 -22.15 7.60 0.74
N GLN A 31 -22.84 6.54 1.15
CA GLN A 31 -22.24 5.50 1.97
C GLN A 31 -21.16 4.81 1.17
N ALA A 32 -20.00 4.58 1.80
CA ALA A 32 -18.95 3.80 1.19
C ALA A 32 -19.53 2.47 0.67
N PRO A 33 -19.14 2.04 -0.54
CA PRO A 33 -19.72 0.85 -1.14
C PRO A 33 -19.52 -0.34 -0.21
N ALA A 34 -20.57 -1.15 -0.03
CA ALA A 34 -20.50 -2.32 0.82
C ALA A 34 -19.47 -3.31 0.24
N ALA A 35 -18.56 -3.77 1.10
CA ALA A 35 -17.58 -4.78 0.72
C ALA A 35 -18.27 -6.10 0.35
N PRO A 36 -17.75 -6.84 -0.64
CA PRO A 36 -18.28 -8.15 -0.99
C PRO A 36 -18.06 -9.15 0.15
N GLN A 37 -18.98 -10.09 0.34
CA GLN A 37 -18.73 -11.27 1.17
C GLN A 37 -17.67 -12.16 0.52
N ILE A 38 -16.63 -12.54 1.25
CA ILE A 38 -15.51 -13.36 0.78
C ILE A 38 -15.46 -14.67 1.57
N ASP A 39 -15.37 -15.79 0.86
CA ASP A 39 -15.28 -17.13 1.46
C ASP A 39 -13.82 -17.53 1.78
N ALA A 40 -13.30 -16.97 2.88
CA ALA A 40 -11.94 -17.21 3.38
C ALA A 40 -11.83 -16.90 4.88
N LYS A 41 -10.77 -17.39 5.55
CA LYS A 41 -10.54 -17.12 6.99
C LYS A 41 -10.20 -15.65 7.26
N ALA A 42 -9.35 -15.06 6.41
CA ALA A 42 -8.93 -13.67 6.49
C ALA A 42 -8.64 -13.10 5.09
N TRP A 43 -8.84 -11.80 4.90
CA TRP A 43 -8.56 -11.13 3.64
C TRP A 43 -8.41 -9.62 3.81
N ILE A 44 -7.74 -9.00 2.84
CA ILE A 44 -7.60 -7.54 2.72
C ILE A 44 -7.56 -7.13 1.25
N LEU A 45 -8.06 -5.94 0.94
CA LEU A 45 -7.85 -5.23 -0.32
C LEU A 45 -7.24 -3.87 -0.03
N MET A 46 -6.09 -3.59 -0.63
CA MET A 46 -5.31 -2.39 -0.40
C MET A 46 -4.92 -1.73 -1.73
N ASP A 47 -5.01 -0.41 -1.80
CA ASP A 47 -4.41 0.36 -2.88
C ASP A 47 -2.88 0.47 -2.68
N TYR A 48 -2.13 0.17 -3.74
CA TYR A 48 -0.67 0.17 -3.69
C TYR A 48 -0.08 1.57 -3.51
N ASN A 49 -0.62 2.59 -4.17
CA ASN A 49 -0.02 3.92 -4.19
C ASN A 49 -0.31 4.68 -2.89
N SER A 50 -1.55 4.64 -2.42
CA SER A 50 -1.97 5.36 -1.20
C SER A 50 -1.74 4.56 0.07
N GLY A 51 -1.65 3.22 -0.03
CA GLY A 51 -1.66 2.31 1.12
C GLY A 51 -3.04 2.20 1.78
N LYS A 52 -4.09 2.80 1.20
CA LYS A 52 -5.45 2.77 1.76
C LYS A 52 -6.00 1.35 1.72
N VAL A 53 -6.45 0.88 2.87
CA VAL A 53 -7.25 -0.34 2.98
C VAL A 53 -8.68 -0.02 2.56
N LEU A 54 -9.16 -0.69 1.51
CA LEU A 54 -10.49 -0.46 0.94
C LEU A 54 -11.54 -1.37 1.57
N ALA A 55 -11.14 -2.60 1.93
CA ALA A 55 -11.98 -3.56 2.63
C ALA A 55 -11.09 -4.61 3.30
N GLU A 56 -11.54 -5.14 4.43
CA GLU A 56 -10.81 -6.17 5.17
C GLU A 56 -11.72 -7.03 6.07
N SER A 57 -11.26 -8.24 6.38
CA SER A 57 -11.83 -9.08 7.43
C SER A 57 -10.73 -9.93 8.05
N ASN A 58 -10.64 -9.93 9.38
CA ASN A 58 -9.60 -10.64 10.15
C ASN A 58 -8.18 -10.36 9.64
N ALA A 59 -7.91 -9.17 9.11
CA ALA A 59 -6.67 -8.90 8.38
C ALA A 59 -5.41 -8.93 9.24
N ASP A 60 -5.54 -8.82 10.56
CA ASP A 60 -4.47 -8.93 11.56
C ASP A 60 -4.44 -10.30 12.27
N GLN A 61 -5.29 -11.25 11.85
CA GLN A 61 -5.27 -12.61 12.38
C GLN A 61 -4.02 -13.36 11.92
N ARG A 62 -3.25 -13.89 12.89
CA ARG A 62 -2.09 -14.73 12.61
C ARG A 62 -2.52 -16.08 12.03
N LEU A 63 -2.05 -16.37 10.83
CA LEU A 63 -2.30 -17.60 10.09
C LEU A 63 -0.98 -18.13 9.50
N ASP A 64 -0.95 -19.42 9.17
CA ASP A 64 0.19 -20.00 8.47
C ASP A 64 0.28 -19.42 7.04
N PRO A 65 1.40 -18.75 6.69
CA PRO A 65 1.57 -18.15 5.37
C PRO A 65 1.78 -19.20 4.27
N ALA A 66 2.17 -20.43 4.59
CA ALA A 66 2.62 -21.41 3.62
C ALA A 66 3.65 -20.79 2.65
N SER A 67 3.57 -21.12 1.34
CA SER A 67 4.47 -20.59 0.31
C SER A 67 4.35 -19.08 0.05
N LEU A 68 3.44 -18.34 0.70
CA LEU A 68 3.51 -16.87 0.68
C LEU A 68 4.80 -16.34 1.33
N THR A 69 5.41 -17.13 2.24
CA THR A 69 6.75 -16.89 2.79
C THR A 69 7.79 -16.57 1.72
N LYS A 70 7.67 -17.19 0.54
CA LYS A 70 8.60 -16.99 -0.58
C LYS A 70 8.55 -15.57 -1.15
N MET A 71 7.52 -14.77 -0.86
CA MET A 71 7.52 -13.34 -1.19
C MET A 71 8.62 -12.59 -0.42
N MET A 72 8.83 -12.93 0.85
CA MET A 72 9.93 -12.35 1.63
C MET A 72 11.27 -12.92 1.18
N THR A 73 11.34 -14.21 0.82
CA THR A 73 12.55 -14.81 0.23
C THR A 73 12.96 -14.10 -1.05
N SER A 74 12.02 -13.92 -1.98
CA SER A 74 12.22 -13.17 -3.22
C SER A 74 12.58 -11.71 -2.93
N TYR A 75 11.95 -11.06 -1.94
CA TYR A 75 12.34 -9.70 -1.53
C TYR A 75 13.81 -9.61 -1.10
N VAL A 76 14.29 -10.53 -0.25
CA VAL A 76 15.69 -10.55 0.20
C VAL A 76 16.65 -10.80 -0.97
N VAL A 77 16.32 -11.72 -1.88
CA VAL A 77 17.11 -11.97 -3.10
C VAL A 77 17.13 -10.73 -4.00
N GLY A 78 15.97 -10.11 -4.23
CA GLY A 78 15.85 -8.87 -5.00
C GLY A 78 16.69 -7.73 -4.42
N GLN A 79 16.77 -7.59 -3.10
CA GLN A 79 17.64 -6.60 -2.46
C GLN A 79 19.13 -6.93 -2.63
N ALA A 80 19.51 -8.21 -2.60
CA ALA A 80 20.87 -8.63 -2.88
C ALA A 80 21.28 -8.35 -4.34
N LEU A 81 20.36 -8.58 -5.30
CA LEU A 81 20.55 -8.24 -6.70
C LEU A 81 20.65 -6.71 -6.89
N LYS A 82 19.71 -5.96 -6.32
CA LYS A 82 19.66 -4.49 -6.43
C LYS A 82 20.91 -3.80 -5.87
N SER A 83 21.49 -4.35 -4.81
CA SER A 83 22.72 -3.84 -4.21
C SER A 83 24.00 -4.31 -4.91
N GLY A 84 23.90 -5.21 -5.90
CA GLY A 84 25.04 -5.80 -6.59
C GLY A 84 25.83 -6.81 -5.76
N LYS A 85 25.27 -7.31 -4.64
CA LYS A 85 25.90 -8.36 -3.81
C LYS A 85 25.98 -9.69 -4.55
N ILE A 86 24.99 -9.96 -5.39
CA ILE A 86 24.93 -11.09 -6.32
C ILE A 86 24.47 -10.57 -7.69
N THR A 87 24.70 -11.36 -8.73
CA THR A 87 24.21 -11.10 -10.08
C THR A 87 23.33 -12.25 -10.57
N ASN A 88 22.52 -12.01 -11.61
CA ASN A 88 21.67 -13.03 -12.23
C ASN A 88 22.47 -14.18 -12.89
N ASP A 89 23.72 -13.92 -13.27
CA ASP A 89 24.61 -14.85 -13.97
C ASP A 89 25.52 -15.63 -12.99
N ASP A 90 25.48 -15.28 -11.71
CA ASP A 90 26.25 -15.98 -10.69
C ASP A 90 25.82 -17.44 -10.61
N MET A 91 26.79 -18.34 -10.64
CA MET A 91 26.56 -19.78 -10.64
C MET A 91 26.54 -20.32 -9.21
N VAL A 92 25.36 -20.71 -8.73
CA VAL A 92 25.15 -21.31 -7.41
C VAL A 92 25.43 -22.81 -7.48
N THR A 93 26.28 -23.31 -6.59
CA THR A 93 26.54 -24.75 -6.46
C THR A 93 25.53 -25.36 -5.51
N ILE A 94 24.78 -26.37 -5.96
CA ILE A 94 23.70 -26.96 -5.17
C ILE A 94 24.26 -27.85 -4.07
N GLY A 95 23.84 -27.57 -2.83
CA GLY A 95 24.18 -28.32 -1.63
C GLY A 95 23.35 -29.61 -1.44
N GLN A 96 23.70 -30.37 -0.40
CA GLN A 96 22.98 -31.59 -0.03
C GLN A 96 21.59 -31.31 0.59
N ASP A 97 21.44 -30.17 1.24
CA ASP A 97 20.21 -29.72 1.88
C ASP A 97 19.12 -29.28 0.88
N ALA A 98 19.52 -28.71 -0.26
CA ALA A 98 18.63 -28.41 -1.39
C ALA A 98 18.22 -29.66 -2.19
N TRP A 99 18.74 -30.85 -1.88
CA TRP A 99 18.42 -32.07 -2.61
C TRP A 99 17.17 -32.77 -2.07
N ALA A 100 16.09 -32.76 -2.85
CA ALA A 100 14.81 -33.32 -2.44
C ALA A 100 14.85 -34.82 -2.05
N THR A 101 15.70 -35.62 -2.69
CA THR A 101 15.84 -37.06 -2.33
C THR A 101 16.56 -37.22 -0.99
N GLY A 102 17.54 -36.36 -0.70
CA GLY A 102 18.34 -36.37 0.52
C GLY A 102 17.70 -35.64 1.71
N ASN A 103 16.73 -34.75 1.46
CA ASN A 103 16.06 -33.96 2.49
C ASN A 103 14.58 -34.37 2.64
N PRO A 104 14.22 -35.17 3.67
CA PRO A 104 12.86 -35.65 3.87
C PRO A 104 11.81 -34.54 4.02
N LYS A 105 12.20 -33.34 4.47
CA LYS A 105 11.27 -32.20 4.63
C LYS A 105 10.72 -31.71 3.29
N LEU A 106 11.44 -31.96 2.20
CA LEU A 106 11.06 -31.54 0.85
C LEU A 106 10.10 -32.51 0.15
N ARG A 107 9.85 -33.69 0.72
CA ARG A 107 9.00 -34.73 0.10
C ARG A 107 7.57 -34.24 -0.07
N GLY A 108 7.01 -34.45 -1.27
CA GLY A 108 5.65 -34.06 -1.61
C GLY A 108 5.44 -32.54 -1.78
N SER A 109 6.51 -31.76 -1.74
CA SER A 109 6.44 -30.31 -1.89
C SER A 109 6.75 -29.85 -3.32
N SER A 110 6.64 -28.54 -3.59
CA SER A 110 7.00 -27.97 -4.90
C SER A 110 8.51 -27.88 -5.04
N LEU A 111 9.06 -28.39 -6.15
CA LEU A 111 10.51 -28.59 -6.34
C LEU A 111 10.94 -28.29 -7.78
N MET A 112 12.15 -27.75 -7.94
CA MET A 112 12.88 -27.75 -9.22
C MET A 112 13.58 -29.07 -9.53
N PHE A 113 13.70 -29.97 -8.54
CA PHE A 113 14.42 -31.24 -8.60
C PHE A 113 15.93 -31.07 -8.77
N LEU A 114 16.51 -30.16 -7.98
CA LEU A 114 17.94 -29.87 -7.96
C LEU A 114 18.77 -31.08 -7.47
N LYS A 115 20.00 -31.24 -7.95
CA LYS A 115 20.93 -32.30 -7.50
C LYS A 115 22.23 -31.70 -6.94
N PRO A 116 22.82 -32.31 -5.89
CA PRO A 116 24.07 -31.83 -5.32
C PRO A 116 25.19 -31.76 -6.35
N GLY A 117 25.96 -30.66 -6.31
CA GLY A 117 27.06 -30.41 -7.23
C GLY A 117 26.66 -29.79 -8.58
N ASP A 118 25.37 -29.74 -8.91
CA ASP A 118 24.90 -28.95 -10.06
C ASP A 118 25.28 -27.48 -9.86
N ARG A 119 25.59 -26.77 -10.95
CA ARG A 119 25.80 -25.32 -10.95
C ARG A 119 24.68 -24.68 -11.75
N ILE A 120 23.88 -23.85 -11.09
CA ILE A 120 22.67 -23.24 -11.68
C ILE A 120 22.76 -21.73 -11.49
N PRO A 121 22.49 -20.92 -12.52
CA PRO A 121 22.53 -19.47 -12.39
C PRO A 121 21.46 -18.98 -11.43
N VAL A 122 21.75 -17.89 -10.69
CA VAL A 122 20.79 -17.24 -9.78
C VAL A 122 19.45 -16.97 -10.46
N SER A 123 19.48 -16.50 -11.72
CA SER A 123 18.26 -16.22 -12.49
C SER A 123 17.32 -17.42 -12.64
N GLU A 124 17.85 -18.64 -12.87
CA GLU A 124 17.02 -19.84 -13.00
C GLU A 124 16.47 -20.31 -11.64
N LEU A 125 17.30 -20.29 -10.59
CA LEU A 125 16.83 -20.60 -9.23
C LEU A 125 15.73 -19.63 -8.81
N ASN A 126 15.90 -18.35 -9.11
CA ASN A 126 14.95 -17.32 -8.73
C ASN A 126 13.61 -17.49 -9.44
N LYS A 127 13.63 -17.78 -10.75
CA LYS A 127 12.43 -18.18 -11.49
C LYS A 127 11.78 -19.44 -10.90
N GLY A 128 12.57 -20.41 -10.45
CA GLY A 128 12.06 -21.57 -9.72
C GLY A 128 11.33 -21.24 -8.43
N VAL A 129 11.84 -20.29 -7.65
CA VAL A 129 11.18 -19.78 -6.42
C VAL A 129 9.88 -19.06 -6.75
N VAL A 130 9.93 -18.12 -7.69
CA VAL A 130 8.80 -17.22 -7.99
C VAL A 130 7.68 -17.94 -8.75
N ILE A 131 8.02 -18.62 -9.85
CA ILE A 131 7.05 -19.21 -10.80
C ILE A 131 6.59 -20.58 -10.32
N GLN A 132 7.54 -21.48 -10.02
CA GLN A 132 7.25 -22.87 -9.68
C GLN A 132 7.04 -23.09 -8.17
N SER A 133 7.41 -22.11 -7.34
CA SER A 133 7.37 -22.22 -5.88
C SER A 133 8.31 -23.30 -5.33
N GLY A 134 9.46 -23.53 -5.97
CA GLY A 134 10.47 -24.53 -5.60
C GLY A 134 11.07 -24.29 -4.21
N ASN A 135 10.91 -25.26 -3.31
CA ASN A 135 11.46 -25.19 -1.95
C ASN A 135 12.98 -25.44 -1.92
N ASP A 136 13.46 -26.34 -2.78
CA ASP A 136 14.88 -26.61 -3.02
C ASP A 136 15.61 -25.36 -3.53
N ALA A 137 15.00 -24.61 -4.45
CA ALA A 137 15.54 -23.35 -4.96
C ALA A 137 15.65 -22.27 -3.87
N CYS A 138 14.68 -22.22 -2.93
CA CYS A 138 14.74 -21.30 -1.80
C CYS A 138 15.93 -21.60 -0.89
N ILE A 139 16.20 -22.89 -0.63
CA ILE A 139 17.34 -23.33 0.19
C ILE A 139 18.65 -22.92 -0.51
N ALA A 140 18.82 -23.31 -1.78
CA ALA A 140 20.03 -23.00 -2.53
C ALA A 140 20.34 -21.49 -2.61
N LEU A 141 19.32 -20.66 -2.86
CA LEU A 141 19.49 -19.20 -2.86
C LEU A 141 19.77 -18.66 -1.46
N ALA A 142 19.15 -19.20 -0.43
CA ALA A 142 19.39 -18.76 0.94
C ALA A 142 20.85 -18.99 1.37
N ASP A 143 21.38 -20.19 1.10
CA ASP A 143 22.76 -20.52 1.40
C ASP A 143 23.74 -19.69 0.56
N TYR A 144 23.41 -19.43 -0.71
CA TYR A 144 24.24 -18.58 -1.56
C TYR A 144 24.30 -17.12 -1.07
N VAL A 145 23.14 -16.55 -0.71
CA VAL A 145 23.01 -15.12 -0.36
C VAL A 145 23.52 -14.83 1.05
N ALA A 146 23.30 -15.74 1.99
CA ALA A 146 23.53 -15.50 3.41
C ALA A 146 24.48 -16.50 4.08
N GLY A 147 24.98 -17.49 3.35
CA GLY A 147 25.88 -18.54 3.87
C GLY A 147 25.16 -19.68 4.59
N SER A 148 23.94 -19.45 5.07
CA SER A 148 23.06 -20.48 5.65
C SER A 148 21.59 -20.04 5.65
N GLN A 149 20.69 -21.00 5.68
CA GLN A 149 19.25 -20.77 5.88
C GLN A 149 18.95 -19.94 7.15
N ASP A 150 19.59 -20.20 8.28
CA ASP A 150 19.37 -19.46 9.53
C ASP A 150 19.75 -17.98 9.38
N SER A 151 20.89 -17.69 8.75
CA SER A 151 21.33 -16.33 8.47
C SER A 151 20.35 -15.62 7.54
N PHE A 152 19.84 -16.33 6.53
CA PHE A 152 18.84 -15.81 5.61
C PHE A 152 17.50 -15.51 6.31
N ILE A 153 17.03 -16.40 7.19
CA ILE A 153 15.83 -16.18 8.02
C ILE A 153 16.02 -14.96 8.92
N GLY A 154 17.23 -14.74 9.43
CA GLY A 154 17.61 -13.50 10.13
C GLY A 154 17.38 -12.25 9.27
N LEU A 155 17.81 -12.27 7.99
CA LEU A 155 17.55 -11.18 7.05
C LEU A 155 16.04 -10.97 6.80
N MET A 156 15.29 -12.05 6.58
CA MET A 156 13.83 -11.99 6.40
C MET A 156 13.16 -11.28 7.59
N ASN A 157 13.49 -11.69 8.81
CA ASN A 157 12.92 -11.09 10.02
C ASN A 157 13.45 -9.67 10.33
N ASN A 158 14.62 -9.29 9.81
CA ASN A 158 15.08 -7.91 9.86
C ASN A 158 14.21 -7.01 8.96
N TYR A 159 13.83 -7.47 7.78
CA TYR A 159 12.89 -6.74 6.93
C TYR A 159 11.48 -6.69 7.51
N VAL A 160 11.01 -7.74 8.18
CA VAL A 160 9.76 -7.70 8.97
C VAL A 160 9.77 -6.51 9.94
N LYS A 161 10.86 -6.33 10.71
CA LYS A 161 11.02 -5.18 11.63
C LYS A 161 11.12 -3.86 10.88
N ALA A 162 11.92 -3.80 9.81
CA ALA A 162 12.11 -2.58 9.02
C ALA A 162 10.81 -2.07 8.37
N PHE A 163 9.91 -2.98 8.01
CA PHE A 163 8.60 -2.65 7.47
C PHE A 163 7.56 -2.35 8.57
N GLY A 164 7.90 -2.61 9.84
CA GLY A 164 6.98 -2.44 10.97
C GLY A 164 5.89 -3.51 11.07
N LEU A 165 6.12 -4.70 10.50
CA LEU A 165 5.14 -5.80 10.52
C LEU A 165 5.03 -6.39 11.94
N GLN A 166 3.88 -6.21 12.57
CA GLN A 166 3.67 -6.58 13.98
C GLN A 166 3.28 -8.05 14.16
N ASN A 167 2.78 -8.69 13.10
CA ASN A 167 2.15 -10.00 13.17
C ASN A 167 2.73 -10.96 12.15
N THR A 168 4.02 -10.86 11.88
CA THR A 168 4.75 -11.77 10.99
C THR A 168 6.04 -12.25 11.63
N HIS A 169 6.31 -13.54 11.54
CA HIS A 169 7.58 -14.14 11.91
C HIS A 169 7.88 -15.34 11.00
N PHE A 170 9.08 -15.38 10.45
CA PHE A 170 9.52 -16.46 9.56
C PHE A 170 10.47 -17.40 10.28
N MET A 171 10.23 -18.71 10.11
CA MET A 171 11.08 -19.78 10.63
C MET A 171 11.73 -20.61 9.53
N THR A 172 11.34 -20.38 8.28
CA THR A 172 11.85 -21.11 7.11
C THR A 172 11.98 -20.17 5.92
N VAL A 173 12.86 -20.54 4.98
CA VAL A 173 13.06 -19.79 3.72
C VAL A 173 12.01 -20.08 2.66
N HIS A 174 11.15 -21.07 2.88
CA HIS A 174 10.22 -21.58 1.88
C HIS A 174 8.75 -21.61 2.34
N GLY A 175 8.49 -21.55 3.65
CA GLY A 175 7.13 -21.62 4.18
C GLY A 175 6.54 -23.03 4.24
N LEU A 176 7.37 -24.04 4.50
CA LEU A 176 6.86 -25.32 4.99
C LEU A 176 6.48 -25.12 6.45
N ASP A 177 5.56 -25.95 6.95
CA ASP A 177 5.06 -25.88 8.32
C ASP A 177 6.22 -25.87 9.32
N ALA A 178 6.24 -24.86 10.18
CA ALA A 178 7.22 -24.70 11.24
C ALA A 178 6.56 -24.00 12.43
N GLU A 179 6.78 -24.54 13.62
CA GLU A 179 6.29 -23.93 14.85
C GLU A 179 6.87 -22.51 15.01
N GLY A 180 6.02 -21.53 15.33
CA GLY A 180 6.40 -20.13 15.44
C GLY A 180 6.38 -19.33 14.13
N GLN A 181 6.12 -19.96 12.97
CA GLN A 181 5.95 -19.26 11.70
C GLN A 181 4.51 -18.78 11.52
N TYR A 182 4.33 -17.50 11.24
CA TYR A 182 3.00 -16.92 10.98
C TYR A 182 3.11 -15.60 10.21
N SER A 183 2.00 -15.19 9.60
CA SER A 183 1.79 -13.85 9.08
C SER A 183 0.29 -13.50 9.10
N THR A 184 -0.09 -12.39 8.47
CA THR A 184 -1.49 -11.92 8.38
C THR A 184 -1.82 -11.44 6.97
N ALA A 185 -3.10 -11.21 6.67
CA ALA A 185 -3.49 -10.68 5.38
C ALA A 185 -2.91 -9.27 5.17
N ARG A 186 -2.93 -8.42 6.22
CA ARG A 186 -2.37 -7.06 6.18
C ARG A 186 -0.86 -7.07 5.95
N ASP A 187 -0.13 -7.87 6.72
CA ASP A 187 1.32 -7.93 6.61
C ASP A 187 1.75 -8.48 5.24
N MET A 188 1.04 -9.47 4.70
CA MET A 188 1.29 -9.99 3.36
C MET A 188 0.98 -8.96 2.25
N ALA A 189 -0.02 -8.10 2.43
CA ALA A 189 -0.30 -7.00 1.52
C ALA A 189 0.85 -5.97 1.53
N ILE A 190 1.40 -5.66 2.72
CA ILE A 190 2.55 -4.78 2.87
C ILE A 190 3.80 -5.41 2.24
N ILE A 191 4.08 -6.70 2.47
CA ILE A 191 5.19 -7.40 1.82
C ILE A 191 5.02 -7.34 0.29
N GLY A 192 3.82 -7.56 -0.23
CA GLY A 192 3.51 -7.41 -1.65
C GLY A 192 3.78 -6.00 -2.16
N GLN A 193 3.35 -4.97 -1.43
CA GLN A 193 3.61 -3.57 -1.76
C GLN A 193 5.12 -3.27 -1.81
N ARG A 194 5.87 -3.75 -0.82
CA ARG A 194 7.34 -3.60 -0.74
C ARG A 194 8.07 -4.32 -1.87
N LEU A 195 7.63 -5.52 -2.24
CA LEU A 195 8.18 -6.25 -3.38
C LEU A 195 8.03 -5.44 -4.68
N ILE A 196 6.85 -4.84 -4.88
CA ILE A 196 6.57 -4.01 -6.06
C ILE A 196 7.38 -2.72 -6.05
N SER A 197 7.47 -2.03 -4.90
CA SER A 197 8.09 -0.70 -4.82
C SER A 197 9.61 -0.73 -4.74
N ASP A 198 10.17 -1.65 -3.96
CA ASP A 198 11.57 -1.59 -3.57
C ASP A 198 12.46 -2.40 -4.51
N VAL A 199 11.94 -3.47 -5.10
CA VAL A 199 12.68 -4.41 -5.98
C VAL A 199 11.86 -4.72 -7.25
N PRO A 200 11.53 -3.70 -8.08
CA PRO A 200 10.63 -3.87 -9.22
C PRO A 200 11.14 -4.88 -10.28
N GLU A 201 12.45 -5.02 -10.45
CA GLU A 201 13.05 -6.01 -11.34
C GLU A 201 12.79 -7.45 -10.86
N GLU A 202 12.85 -7.67 -9.55
CA GLU A 202 12.49 -8.94 -8.91
C GLU A 202 10.98 -9.19 -9.03
N TYR A 203 10.17 -8.16 -8.79
CA TYR A 203 8.72 -8.25 -8.93
C TYR A 203 8.30 -8.67 -10.34
N ALA A 204 8.96 -8.17 -11.38
CA ALA A 204 8.61 -8.43 -12.78
C ALA A 204 8.55 -9.92 -13.13
N ILE A 205 9.35 -10.77 -12.46
CA ILE A 205 9.37 -12.23 -12.65
C ILE A 205 8.00 -12.86 -12.33
N ASN A 206 7.22 -12.27 -11.41
CA ASN A 206 5.89 -12.78 -11.00
C ASN A 206 4.88 -12.79 -12.17
N SER A 207 5.11 -11.98 -13.20
CA SER A 207 4.27 -11.90 -14.40
C SER A 207 4.62 -12.95 -15.47
N GLU A 208 5.77 -13.63 -15.34
CA GLU A 208 6.16 -14.70 -16.24
C GLU A 208 5.22 -15.90 -16.07
N LYS A 209 4.55 -16.29 -17.17
CA LYS A 209 3.52 -17.33 -17.19
C LYS A 209 4.08 -18.74 -17.15
N GLU A 210 5.29 -18.93 -17.65
CA GLU A 210 5.96 -20.23 -17.69
C GLU A 210 7.47 -20.06 -17.68
N PHE A 211 8.16 -21.09 -17.22
CA PHE A 211 9.61 -21.17 -17.18
C PHE A 211 10.03 -22.59 -17.53
N THR A 212 11.10 -22.74 -18.32
CA THR A 212 11.65 -24.05 -18.67
C THR A 212 12.95 -24.28 -17.93
N PHE A 213 12.99 -25.31 -17.10
CA PHE A 213 14.18 -25.76 -16.40
C PHE A 213 14.45 -27.22 -16.73
N ASN A 214 15.70 -27.57 -17.02
CA ASN A 214 16.10 -28.94 -17.34
C ASN A 214 15.20 -29.60 -18.41
N LYS A 215 14.87 -28.84 -19.47
CA LYS A 215 13.97 -29.23 -20.58
C LYS A 215 12.52 -29.50 -20.18
N ILE A 216 12.12 -29.19 -18.96
CA ILE A 216 10.75 -29.35 -18.46
C ILE A 216 10.12 -27.98 -18.31
N LYS A 217 9.02 -27.78 -19.03
CA LYS A 217 8.23 -26.56 -18.94
C LYS A 217 7.36 -26.58 -17.68
N GLN A 218 7.45 -25.53 -16.89
CA GLN A 218 6.72 -25.33 -15.63
C GLN A 218 5.84 -24.11 -15.76
N MET A 219 4.55 -24.26 -15.43
CA MET A 219 3.58 -23.16 -15.47
C MET A 219 3.61 -22.39 -14.15
N ASN A 220 3.41 -21.08 -14.22
CA ASN A 220 3.19 -20.27 -13.03
C ASN A 220 1.94 -20.75 -12.29
N ARG A 221 2.05 -20.92 -10.97
CA ARG A 221 0.94 -21.40 -10.13
C ARG A 221 -0.16 -20.35 -9.93
N ASN A 222 0.10 -19.08 -10.22
CA ASN A 222 -0.89 -18.01 -10.13
C ASN A 222 -1.80 -18.00 -11.37
N ARG A 223 -2.95 -18.67 -11.28
CA ARG A 223 -3.91 -18.79 -12.39
C ARG A 223 -4.54 -17.45 -12.79
N LEU A 224 -4.50 -16.41 -11.94
CA LEU A 224 -5.04 -15.09 -12.30
C LEU A 224 -4.22 -14.36 -13.36
N LEU A 225 -2.97 -14.78 -13.64
CA LEU A 225 -2.19 -14.26 -14.77
C LEU A 225 -2.86 -14.55 -16.14
N TRP A 226 -3.80 -15.48 -16.18
CA TRP A 226 -4.61 -15.79 -17.36
C TRP A 226 -6.04 -15.22 -17.30
N SER A 227 -6.36 -14.39 -16.30
CA SER A 227 -7.64 -13.68 -16.29
C SER A 227 -7.74 -12.77 -17.52
N THR A 228 -8.89 -12.80 -18.18
CA THR A 228 -9.24 -11.86 -19.25
C THR A 228 -9.97 -10.63 -18.73
N ASN A 229 -10.39 -10.64 -17.45
CA ASN A 229 -11.16 -9.57 -16.83
C ASN A 229 -10.27 -8.57 -16.09
N LEU A 230 -9.10 -9.02 -15.62
CA LEU A 230 -8.16 -8.23 -14.83
C LEU A 230 -6.76 -8.32 -15.43
N LYS A 231 -6.04 -7.19 -15.43
CA LYS A 231 -4.61 -7.17 -15.75
C LYS A 231 -3.81 -7.48 -14.49
N VAL A 232 -3.65 -8.77 -14.21
CA VAL A 232 -2.91 -9.30 -13.05
C VAL A 232 -1.46 -9.55 -13.44
N ASP A 233 -0.53 -9.12 -12.60
CA ASP A 233 0.92 -9.29 -12.81
C ASP A 233 1.64 -9.93 -11.61
N GLY A 234 0.89 -10.40 -10.61
CA GLY A 234 1.43 -11.06 -9.43
C GLY A 234 0.35 -11.51 -8.43
N ILE A 235 0.69 -12.01 -7.25
CA ILE A 235 2.08 -12.25 -6.79
C ILE A 235 2.27 -13.74 -6.54
N LYS A 236 1.68 -14.29 -5.47
CA LYS A 236 2.06 -15.63 -5.00
C LYS A 236 0.89 -16.44 -4.45
N THR A 237 0.88 -17.73 -4.78
CA THR A 237 0.01 -18.74 -4.18
C THR A 237 0.71 -19.48 -3.04
N GLY A 238 -0.07 -19.95 -2.06
CA GLY A 238 0.39 -20.81 -0.98
C GLY A 238 -0.66 -21.85 -0.60
N HIS A 239 -0.22 -23.05 -0.25
CA HIS A 239 -1.08 -24.11 0.25
C HIS A 239 -0.29 -25.05 1.16
N THR A 240 -0.86 -25.34 2.33
CA THR A 240 -0.56 -26.49 3.19
C THR A 240 -1.89 -26.97 3.77
N SER A 241 -1.93 -28.19 4.30
CA SER A 241 -3.14 -28.70 4.97
C SER A 241 -3.55 -27.83 6.16
N GLY A 242 -2.58 -27.26 6.89
CA GLY A 242 -2.82 -26.34 8.01
C GLY A 242 -3.25 -24.93 7.59
N ALA A 243 -2.65 -24.38 6.53
CA ALA A 243 -2.93 -23.03 6.06
C ALA A 243 -4.24 -22.90 5.27
N GLY A 244 -4.65 -23.94 4.54
CA GLY A 244 -5.67 -23.83 3.49
C GLY A 244 -5.10 -23.21 2.22
N ASN A 245 -5.97 -22.61 1.39
CA ASN A 245 -5.56 -22.03 0.09
C ASN A 245 -5.36 -20.51 0.21
N ASN A 246 -4.12 -20.06 0.02
CA ASN A 246 -3.70 -18.68 0.18
C ASN A 246 -3.32 -18.05 -1.17
N LEU A 247 -3.62 -16.76 -1.36
CA LEU A 247 -3.22 -15.97 -2.52
C LEU A 247 -2.95 -14.52 -2.13
N VAL A 248 -1.80 -14.00 -2.55
CA VAL A 248 -1.59 -12.56 -2.73
C VAL A 248 -1.63 -12.28 -4.22
N ALA A 249 -2.51 -11.38 -4.65
CA ALA A 249 -2.63 -10.97 -6.04
C ALA A 249 -2.47 -9.45 -6.18
N SER A 250 -1.90 -9.00 -7.29
CA SER A 250 -1.89 -7.59 -7.66
C SER A 250 -2.34 -7.41 -9.10
N ALA A 251 -3.12 -6.37 -9.34
CA ALA A 251 -3.64 -6.01 -10.65
C ALA A 251 -3.60 -4.50 -10.86
N THR A 252 -3.70 -4.09 -12.12
CA THR A 252 -3.71 -2.67 -12.51
C THR A 252 -4.88 -2.33 -13.43
N GLU A 253 -5.46 -1.15 -13.27
CA GLU A 253 -6.38 -0.51 -14.22
C GLU A 253 -5.97 0.96 -14.38
N GLY A 254 -5.44 1.34 -15.54
CA GLY A 254 -4.75 2.62 -15.70
C GLY A 254 -3.56 2.75 -14.73
N ASP A 255 -3.48 3.86 -14.01
CA ASP A 255 -2.45 4.13 -13.00
C ASP A 255 -2.80 3.54 -11.62
N MET A 256 -4.03 3.04 -11.43
CA MET A 256 -4.46 2.44 -10.17
C MET A 256 -3.96 1.01 -10.07
N ARG A 257 -3.33 0.68 -8.94
CA ARG A 257 -2.88 -0.67 -8.63
C ARG A 257 -3.48 -1.13 -7.30
N LEU A 258 -4.08 -2.31 -7.32
CA LEU A 258 -4.63 -2.94 -6.13
C LEU A 258 -3.83 -4.19 -5.76
N ILE A 259 -3.80 -4.48 -4.46
CA ILE A 259 -3.24 -5.69 -3.87
C ILE A 259 -4.35 -6.35 -3.05
N SER A 260 -4.70 -7.58 -3.41
CA SER A 260 -5.61 -8.41 -2.62
C SER A 260 -4.85 -9.55 -1.95
N VAL A 261 -5.25 -9.86 -0.71
CA VAL A 261 -4.78 -11.06 -0.01
C VAL A 261 -5.98 -11.84 0.47
N VAL A 262 -5.97 -13.14 0.20
CA VAL A 262 -6.98 -14.10 0.66
C VAL A 262 -6.24 -15.25 1.33
N LEU A 263 -6.55 -15.51 2.60
CA LEU A 263 -5.93 -16.55 3.41
C LEU A 263 -6.96 -17.59 3.87
N GLY A 264 -6.58 -18.87 3.77
CA GLY A 264 -7.36 -19.98 4.30
C GLY A 264 -8.66 -20.26 3.54
N ALA A 265 -8.70 -20.03 2.23
CA ALA A 265 -9.83 -20.46 1.42
C ALA A 265 -9.94 -22.00 1.38
N ALA A 266 -11.17 -22.51 1.35
CA ALA A 266 -11.44 -23.94 1.45
C ALA A 266 -10.89 -24.75 0.27
N THR A 267 -10.86 -24.17 -0.94
CA THR A 267 -10.40 -24.85 -2.16
C THR A 267 -9.43 -23.99 -2.97
N ASP A 268 -8.66 -24.63 -3.86
CA ASP A 268 -7.80 -23.95 -4.82
C ASP A 268 -8.60 -23.02 -5.74
N ALA A 269 -9.82 -23.40 -6.15
CA ALA A 269 -10.68 -22.54 -6.96
C ALA A 269 -11.20 -21.33 -6.19
N THR A 270 -11.57 -21.51 -4.91
CA THR A 270 -12.10 -20.44 -4.06
C THR A 270 -11.09 -19.30 -3.92
N ARG A 271 -9.79 -19.56 -3.64
CA ARG A 271 -8.82 -18.47 -3.44
C ARG A 271 -8.74 -17.51 -4.63
N PHE A 272 -8.84 -18.03 -5.85
CA PHE A 272 -8.76 -17.22 -7.06
C PHE A 272 -10.05 -16.46 -7.32
N ARG A 273 -11.20 -17.13 -7.22
CA ARG A 273 -12.52 -16.50 -7.41
C ARG A 273 -12.74 -15.35 -6.43
N GLU A 274 -12.42 -15.55 -5.16
CA GLU A 274 -12.60 -14.52 -4.14
C GLU A 274 -11.60 -13.35 -4.31
N SER A 275 -10.37 -13.63 -4.76
CA SER A 275 -9.38 -12.58 -5.04
C SER A 275 -9.76 -11.74 -6.27
N GLU A 276 -10.25 -12.38 -7.34
CA GLU A 276 -10.78 -11.67 -8.53
C GLU A 276 -12.00 -10.81 -8.14
N LYS A 277 -12.91 -11.34 -7.32
CA LYS A 277 -14.06 -10.59 -6.80
C LYS A 277 -13.64 -9.33 -6.02
N LEU A 278 -12.64 -9.43 -5.14
CA LEU A 278 -12.11 -8.27 -4.40
C LEU A 278 -11.51 -7.22 -5.34
N LEU A 279 -10.63 -7.65 -6.26
CA LEU A 279 -9.95 -6.74 -7.20
C LEU A 279 -10.95 -6.02 -8.11
N THR A 280 -11.88 -6.77 -8.73
CA THR A 280 -12.93 -6.21 -9.58
C THR A 280 -13.81 -5.23 -8.82
N TRP A 281 -14.17 -5.55 -7.57
CA TRP A 281 -14.94 -4.62 -6.73
C TRP A 281 -14.15 -3.33 -6.45
N GLY A 282 -12.86 -3.43 -6.12
CA GLY A 282 -12.01 -2.27 -5.88
C GLY A 282 -11.95 -1.31 -7.07
N PHE A 283 -11.63 -1.82 -8.26
CA PHE A 283 -11.57 -1.00 -9.48
C PHE A 283 -12.93 -0.42 -9.91
N ARG A 284 -14.02 -1.13 -9.61
CA ARG A 284 -15.37 -0.66 -9.91
C ARG A 284 -15.76 0.55 -9.06
N PHE A 285 -15.38 0.55 -7.79
CA PHE A 285 -15.93 1.46 -6.79
C PHE A 285 -14.97 2.51 -6.26
N TYR A 286 -13.68 2.39 -6.55
CA TYR A 286 -12.65 3.34 -6.11
C TYR A 286 -11.84 3.86 -7.29
N GLU A 287 -11.23 5.01 -7.07
CA GLU A 287 -10.20 5.59 -7.93
C GLU A 287 -9.08 6.16 -7.06
N THR A 288 -7.86 6.13 -7.59
CA THR A 288 -6.67 6.65 -6.90
C THR A 288 -6.07 7.78 -7.72
N VAL A 289 -5.75 8.87 -7.04
CA VAL A 289 -5.16 10.07 -7.63
C VAL A 289 -3.94 10.49 -6.84
N THR A 290 -3.07 11.29 -7.45
CA THR A 290 -1.92 11.91 -6.77
C THR A 290 -2.08 13.43 -6.81
N PRO A 291 -2.89 14.03 -5.92
CA PRO A 291 -3.14 15.47 -5.90
C PRO A 291 -1.88 16.30 -5.63
N ILE A 292 -0.91 15.75 -4.88
CA ILE A 292 0.34 16.44 -4.56
C ILE A 292 1.51 15.51 -4.88
N LYS A 293 2.38 15.96 -5.78
CA LYS A 293 3.63 15.28 -6.13
C LYS A 293 4.78 15.81 -5.30
N ALA A 294 5.75 14.95 -4.96
CA ALA A 294 6.90 15.33 -4.14
C ALA A 294 7.79 16.40 -4.79
N GLU A 295 7.77 16.50 -6.11
CA GLU A 295 8.54 17.45 -6.90
C GLU A 295 7.87 18.83 -7.05
N LYS A 296 6.63 19.00 -6.57
CA LYS A 296 5.87 20.25 -6.76
C LYS A 296 5.51 20.89 -5.41
N PRO A 297 5.68 22.22 -5.26
CA PRO A 297 5.24 22.92 -4.08
C PRO A 297 3.72 22.85 -3.93
N PHE A 298 3.27 22.50 -2.73
CA PHE A 298 1.85 22.55 -2.36
C PHE A 298 1.48 23.95 -1.84
N ALA A 299 2.35 24.55 -1.03
CA ALA A 299 2.18 25.88 -0.48
C ALA A 299 3.54 26.58 -0.35
N GLN A 300 3.54 27.90 -0.23
CA GLN A 300 4.72 28.68 0.13
C GLN A 300 4.41 29.44 1.43
N GLN A 301 5.35 29.48 2.37
CA GLN A 301 5.18 30.14 3.66
C GLN A 301 6.38 31.02 4.01
N ARG A 302 6.13 32.08 4.78
CA ARG A 302 7.20 32.92 5.33
C ARG A 302 8.03 32.11 6.32
N VAL A 303 9.34 32.25 6.22
CA VAL A 303 10.30 31.79 7.22
C VAL A 303 11.04 32.99 7.79
N TRP A 304 11.19 33.01 9.10
CA TRP A 304 11.91 34.06 9.83
C TRP A 304 13.34 33.64 10.11
N PHE A 305 14.23 34.63 10.19
CA PHE A 305 15.64 34.46 10.51
C PHE A 305 16.43 33.63 9.49
N GLY A 306 15.87 33.36 8.31
CA GLY A 306 16.50 32.60 7.24
C GLY A 306 17.37 33.46 6.33
N ASP A 307 18.25 32.82 5.55
CA ASP A 307 18.99 33.47 4.46
C ASP A 307 18.09 33.85 3.26
N HIS A 308 16.88 33.31 3.22
CA HIS A 308 15.76 33.74 2.39
C HIS A 308 14.46 33.76 3.22
N SER A 309 13.45 34.50 2.76
CA SER A 309 12.27 34.87 3.57
C SER A 309 11.01 34.03 3.31
N GLN A 310 11.09 33.03 2.44
CA GLN A 310 10.01 32.12 2.09
C GLN A 310 10.55 30.70 1.94
N VAL A 311 9.74 29.69 2.23
CA VAL A 311 10.07 28.28 1.99
C VAL A 311 8.91 27.61 1.29
N ASN A 312 9.22 26.78 0.29
CA ASN A 312 8.23 25.92 -0.34
C ASN A 312 7.95 24.71 0.55
N LEU A 313 6.67 24.43 0.74
CA LEU A 313 6.16 23.33 1.52
C LEU A 313 5.43 22.34 0.61
N GLY A 314 5.59 21.06 0.90
CA GLY A 314 5.02 19.99 0.10
C GLY A 314 5.05 18.66 0.84
N VAL A 315 5.25 17.58 0.08
CA VAL A 315 5.31 16.22 0.61
C VAL A 315 6.65 15.60 0.25
N ALA A 316 7.21 14.76 1.14
CA ALA A 316 8.49 14.10 0.89
C ALA A 316 8.38 12.96 -0.15
N LYS A 317 7.17 12.45 -0.36
CA LYS A 317 6.81 11.41 -1.34
C LYS A 317 5.44 11.73 -1.91
N ASP A 318 5.20 11.32 -3.15
CA ASP A 318 3.92 11.51 -3.83
C ASP A 318 2.75 11.13 -2.92
N ALA A 319 1.83 12.06 -2.71
CA ALA A 319 0.67 11.87 -1.86
C ALA A 319 -0.48 11.34 -2.71
N ALA A 320 -0.47 10.03 -2.94
CA ALA A 320 -1.61 9.33 -3.53
C ALA A 320 -2.75 9.19 -2.50
N ILE A 321 -3.97 9.43 -2.95
CA ILE A 321 -5.22 9.36 -2.18
C ILE A 321 -6.22 8.50 -2.94
N THR A 322 -6.83 7.54 -2.26
CA THR A 322 -7.87 6.67 -2.83
C THR A 322 -9.24 7.05 -2.27
N VAL A 323 -10.19 7.31 -3.17
CA VAL A 323 -11.55 7.75 -2.84
C VAL A 323 -12.59 6.92 -3.59
N PRO A 324 -13.87 6.92 -3.16
CA PRO A 324 -14.93 6.34 -3.97
C PRO A 324 -14.99 6.98 -5.36
N LYS A 325 -15.26 6.17 -6.37
CA LYS A 325 -15.26 6.59 -7.78
C LYS A 325 -16.26 7.72 -8.02
N GLY A 326 -15.83 8.79 -8.68
CA GLY A 326 -16.61 9.99 -8.96
C GLY A 326 -16.57 11.07 -7.86
N GLN A 327 -15.97 10.77 -6.70
CA GLN A 327 -15.86 11.71 -5.57
C GLN A 327 -14.64 12.64 -5.66
N MET A 328 -13.79 12.45 -6.67
CA MET A 328 -12.58 13.26 -6.85
C MET A 328 -12.80 14.77 -6.85
N LYS A 329 -13.86 15.24 -7.52
CA LYS A 329 -14.24 16.65 -7.57
C LYS A 329 -14.61 17.26 -6.20
N ASN A 330 -14.92 16.41 -5.22
CA ASN A 330 -15.31 16.81 -3.87
C ASN A 330 -14.13 16.78 -2.89
N LEU A 331 -12.96 16.26 -3.32
CA LEU A 331 -11.76 16.20 -2.51
C LEU A 331 -11.19 17.62 -2.32
N LYS A 332 -10.97 18.00 -1.06
CA LYS A 332 -10.32 19.26 -0.68
C LYS A 332 -9.03 18.96 0.07
N ALA A 333 -8.01 19.78 -0.13
CA ALA A 333 -6.77 19.72 0.64
C ALA A 333 -6.59 21.02 1.40
N SER A 334 -6.27 20.93 2.69
CA SER A 334 -5.86 22.03 3.55
C SER A 334 -4.60 21.65 4.32
N PHE A 335 -3.96 22.58 5.03
CA PHE A 335 -2.84 22.24 5.90
C PHE A 335 -2.87 23.03 7.20
N THR A 336 -2.19 22.50 8.20
CA THR A 336 -1.90 23.13 9.49
C THR A 336 -0.40 23.10 9.73
N LEU A 337 0.15 24.13 10.37
CA LEU A 337 1.55 24.17 10.79
C LEU A 337 1.68 23.74 12.24
N ASN A 338 2.78 23.07 12.58
CA ASN A 338 3.11 22.68 13.96
C ASN A 338 3.38 23.90 14.85
N SER A 339 3.82 24.99 14.23
CA SER A 339 4.11 26.27 14.87
C SER A 339 3.44 27.39 14.08
N PRO A 340 2.96 28.47 14.73
CA PRO A 340 2.27 29.56 14.05
C PRO A 340 3.18 30.33 13.07
N GLN A 341 4.50 30.21 13.25
CA GLN A 341 5.52 30.82 12.41
C GLN A 341 6.64 29.82 12.18
N LEU A 342 7.26 29.86 11.01
CA LEU A 342 8.43 29.06 10.69
C LEU A 342 9.69 29.89 10.94
N GLU A 343 10.67 29.31 11.63
CA GLU A 343 11.94 29.94 11.95
C GLU A 343 13.08 29.08 11.42
N ALA A 344 14.12 29.72 10.87
CA ALA A 344 15.35 29.05 10.46
C ALA A 344 16.20 28.67 11.70
N PRO A 345 17.04 27.62 11.61
CA PRO A 345 17.28 26.80 10.43
C PRO A 345 16.18 25.77 10.16
N LEU A 346 15.84 25.57 8.89
CA LEU A 346 15.01 24.45 8.43
C LEU A 346 15.84 23.48 7.60
N GLU A 347 15.69 22.18 7.85
CA GLU A 347 16.28 21.13 7.03
C GLU A 347 15.34 20.73 5.88
N LYS A 348 15.91 20.30 4.76
CA LYS A 348 15.13 19.69 3.68
C LYS A 348 14.40 18.45 4.21
N ASN A 349 13.12 18.33 3.90
CA ASN A 349 12.18 17.31 4.38
C ASN A 349 11.85 17.39 5.88
N GLN A 350 12.23 18.46 6.58
CA GLN A 350 11.78 18.69 7.94
C GLN A 350 10.25 18.82 7.97
N VAL A 351 9.60 18.07 8.86
CA VAL A 351 8.15 18.13 9.05
C VAL A 351 7.80 19.42 9.78
N VAL A 352 7.00 20.27 9.13
CA VAL A 352 6.59 21.58 9.67
C VAL A 352 5.09 21.68 9.88
N GLY A 353 4.33 20.65 9.51
CA GLY A 353 2.88 20.64 9.62
C GLY A 353 2.24 19.35 9.12
N THR A 354 0.93 19.42 8.90
CA THR A 354 0.11 18.33 8.37
C THR A 354 -0.77 18.84 7.23
N ILE A 355 -0.88 18.06 6.15
CA ILE A 355 -1.86 18.24 5.09
C ILE A 355 -3.07 17.35 5.41
N ASP A 356 -4.25 17.95 5.42
CA ASP A 356 -5.55 17.30 5.62
C ASP A 356 -6.28 17.17 4.28
N PHE A 357 -6.59 15.94 3.88
CA PHE A 357 -7.46 15.66 2.76
C PHE A 357 -8.88 15.40 3.26
N GLN A 358 -9.82 16.19 2.78
CA GLN A 358 -11.21 16.17 3.22
C GLN A 358 -12.16 15.78 2.09
N LEU A 359 -13.15 14.96 2.42
CA LEU A 359 -14.29 14.65 1.57
C LEU A 359 -15.56 14.95 2.36
N ASP A 360 -16.46 15.76 1.78
CA ASP A 360 -17.70 16.22 2.43
C ASP A 360 -17.48 16.81 3.84
N GLY A 361 -16.39 17.55 4.01
CA GLY A 361 -16.01 18.21 5.26
C GLY A 361 -15.42 17.27 6.33
N LYS A 362 -15.23 15.98 6.03
CA LYS A 362 -14.57 15.02 6.92
C LYS A 362 -13.15 14.75 6.42
N THR A 363 -12.17 14.84 7.31
CA THR A 363 -10.80 14.40 7.01
C THR A 363 -10.80 12.89 6.77
N ILE A 364 -10.41 12.48 5.56
CA ILE A 364 -10.31 11.07 5.15
C ILE A 364 -8.88 10.54 5.21
N GLU A 365 -7.90 11.45 5.16
CA GLU A 365 -6.49 11.12 5.09
C GLU A 365 -5.62 12.32 5.48
N GLN A 366 -4.46 12.04 6.08
CA GLN A 366 -3.46 13.05 6.46
C GLN A 366 -2.08 12.67 5.92
N ARG A 367 -1.27 13.69 5.62
CA ARG A 367 0.13 13.53 5.20
C ARG A 367 1.03 14.57 5.89
N PRO A 368 2.28 14.25 6.24
CA PRO A 368 3.22 15.25 6.74
C PRO A 368 3.45 16.35 5.71
N LEU A 369 3.35 17.62 6.14
CA LEU A 369 3.80 18.78 5.37
C LEU A 369 5.27 19.02 5.68
N VAL A 370 6.11 19.05 4.66
CA VAL A 370 7.56 19.18 4.82
C VAL A 370 8.11 20.41 4.10
N ALA A 371 9.22 20.96 4.60
CA ALA A 371 10.04 21.92 3.86
C ALA A 371 10.71 21.21 2.67
N MET A 372 10.56 21.75 1.46
CA MET A 372 11.09 21.12 0.24
C MET A 372 12.57 21.43 -0.03
N GLU A 373 13.08 22.46 0.65
CA GLU A 373 14.46 22.91 0.62
C GLU A 373 14.93 23.25 2.05
N ALA A 374 16.25 23.28 2.23
CA ALA A 374 16.82 23.76 3.48
C ALA A 374 16.80 25.29 3.51
N VAL A 375 16.57 25.86 4.69
CA VAL A 375 16.67 27.29 4.98
C VAL A 375 17.70 27.49 6.09
N PRO A 376 18.97 27.77 5.76
CA PRO A 376 19.97 28.14 6.74
C PRO A 376 19.62 29.44 7.49
N GLU A 377 20.27 29.67 8.63
CA GLU A 377 20.19 30.97 9.30
C GLU A 377 20.69 32.11 8.40
N GLY A 378 19.97 33.21 8.40
CA GLY A 378 20.35 34.44 7.72
C GLY A 378 21.46 35.20 8.44
N GLY A 379 22.05 36.16 7.72
CA GLY A 379 23.05 37.07 8.28
C GLY A 379 22.54 37.88 9.47
N PHE A 380 23.44 38.33 10.35
CA PHE A 380 23.13 39.04 11.59
C PHE A 380 22.15 40.22 11.42
N ILE A 381 22.35 41.05 10.38
CA ILE A 381 21.47 42.20 10.09
C ILE A 381 20.05 41.75 9.69
N GLY A 382 19.94 40.71 8.86
CA GLY A 382 18.66 40.15 8.43
C GLY A 382 17.86 39.60 9.60
N ARG A 383 18.53 38.89 10.53
CA ARG A 383 17.88 38.36 11.73
C ARG A 383 17.38 39.44 12.68
N ILE A 384 18.13 40.53 12.85
CA ILE A 384 17.67 41.69 13.65
C ILE A 384 16.43 42.33 13.01
N TRP A 385 16.44 42.49 11.69
CA TRP A 385 15.29 43.06 10.98
C TRP A 385 14.04 42.19 11.13
N ASP A 386 14.18 40.87 10.98
CA ASP A 386 13.10 39.91 11.20
C ASP A 386 12.57 39.94 12.64
N PHE A 387 13.45 40.06 13.63
CA PHE A 387 13.06 40.19 15.03
C PHE A 387 12.20 41.45 15.26
N ILE A 388 12.61 42.58 14.70
CA ILE A 388 11.86 43.84 14.77
C ILE A 388 10.48 43.66 14.12
N MET A 389 10.44 43.09 12.91
CA MET A 389 9.21 42.88 12.15
C MET A 389 8.23 41.91 12.86
N MET A 390 8.72 40.83 13.47
CA MET A 390 7.90 39.92 14.30
C MET A 390 7.31 40.64 15.51
N LYS A 391 8.10 41.47 16.20
CA LYS A 391 7.61 42.24 17.36
C LYS A 391 6.57 43.28 16.96
N PHE A 392 6.77 43.97 15.84
CA PHE A 392 5.76 44.91 15.31
C PHE A 392 4.44 44.20 14.95
N HIS A 393 4.49 43.06 14.25
CA HIS A 393 3.29 42.28 13.93
C HIS A 393 2.59 41.75 15.18
N GLY A 394 3.34 41.29 16.19
CA GLY A 394 2.76 40.83 17.46
C GLY A 394 2.11 41.95 18.29
N TRP A 395 2.57 43.20 18.13
CA TRP A 395 2.04 44.34 18.88
C TRP A 395 0.76 44.91 18.24
N PHE A 396 0.73 45.01 16.91
CA PHE A 396 -0.44 45.50 16.17
C PHE A 396 -1.52 44.43 15.92
N GLY A 397 -1.15 43.15 15.82
CA GLY A 397 -2.12 42.05 15.69
C GLY A 397 -3.05 41.91 16.89
N LYS A 398 -2.62 42.34 18.09
CA LYS A 398 -3.46 42.42 19.30
C LYS A 398 -4.41 43.62 19.34
N TRP A 399 -4.23 44.60 18.45
CA TRP A 399 -5.07 45.81 18.40
C TRP A 399 -6.22 45.68 17.40
N PHE A 400 -6.18 44.69 16.52
CA PHE A 400 -7.15 44.46 15.44
C PHE A 400 -7.77 43.05 15.44
N SER A 401 -7.64 42.30 16.54
CA SER A 401 -8.34 41.02 16.76
C SER A 401 -9.61 41.20 17.59
#